data_AF-A0A239HC54-F1
#
_entry.id   AF-A0A239HC54-F1
#
_cell.length_a   1.000
_cell.length_b   1.000
_cell.length_c   1.000
_cell.angle_alpha   90.00
_cell.angle_beta   90.00
_cell.angle_gamma   90.00
#
_symmetry.space_group_name_H-M   'P 1'
#
loop_
_entity.id
_entity.type
_entity.pdbx_description
1 polymer ?
#
loop_
_entity_poly.entity_id
_entity_poly.type
_entity_poly.pdbx_seq_one_letter_code
_entity_poly.pdbx_strand_id
1 'polypeptide(L)'
;MQWSARTAETVVLGTGGVLLALAALTLDTAGRVLVGAAGALLLALALRDVLLRPRLSADPGGVVVRTLSGRTRLPWPGLRVRLRSTRRLGVRSRLLELDTAAGPDDDGTLVLLGRRDLGTDPAAVAQALEAMRPG
;
A
#
# COMPACT_ATOMS: atom_id res chain seq x y z
N MET A 1 10.00 -11.86 -6.29
CA MET A 1 9.98 -11.27 -4.93
C MET A 1 8.60 -10.71 -4.60
N GLN A 2 8.25 -10.54 -3.31
CA GLN A 2 6.95 -10.03 -2.88
C GLN A 2 7.10 -8.99 -1.75
N TRP A 3 6.29 -7.95 -1.78
CA TRP A 3 6.24 -6.89 -0.77
C TRP A 3 4.80 -6.60 -0.35
N SER A 4 4.61 -6.30 0.93
CA SER A 4 3.31 -5.98 1.49
C SER A 4 3.46 -5.20 2.79
N ALA A 5 2.36 -4.61 3.26
CA ALA A 5 2.32 -3.88 4.54
C ALA A 5 2.95 -4.69 5.68
N ARG A 6 3.51 -4.01 6.68
CA ARG A 6 4.10 -4.71 7.83
C ARG A 6 3.01 -5.43 8.60
N THR A 7 3.21 -6.71 8.89
CA THR A 7 2.24 -7.52 9.67
C THR A 7 1.97 -6.88 11.03
N ALA A 8 3.00 -6.31 11.67
CA ALA A 8 2.85 -5.60 12.93
C ALA A 8 1.88 -4.40 12.84
N GLU A 9 1.93 -3.60 11.76
CA GLU A 9 1.00 -2.48 11.57
C GLU A 9 -0.44 -2.99 11.41
N THR A 10 -0.65 -4.04 10.63
CA THR A 10 -1.96 -4.66 10.44
C THR A 10 -2.51 -5.23 11.77
N VAL A 11 -1.67 -5.89 12.57
CA VAL A 11 -2.05 -6.42 13.89
C VAL A 11 -2.41 -5.29 14.87
N VAL A 12 -1.64 -4.21 14.89
CA VAL A 12 -1.93 -3.04 15.75
C VAL A 12 -3.27 -2.40 15.37
N LEU A 13 -3.54 -2.21 14.07
CA LEU A 13 -4.84 -1.69 13.61
C LEU A 13 -5.99 -2.63 13.97
N GLY A 14 -5.82 -3.94 13.74
CA GLY A 14 -6.85 -4.93 14.04
C GLY A 14 -7.17 -4.97 15.54
N THR A 15 -6.14 -5.08 16.37
CA THR A 15 -6.29 -5.13 17.83
C THR A 15 -6.88 -3.84 18.37
N GLY A 16 -6.36 -2.69 17.95
CA GLY A 16 -6.91 -1.38 18.35
C GLY A 16 -8.35 -1.20 17.90
N GLY A 17 -8.69 -1.63 16.68
CA GLY A 17 -10.05 -1.59 16.17
C GLY A 17 -11.03 -2.44 16.98
N VAL A 18 -10.64 -3.66 17.35
CA VAL A 18 -11.43 -4.53 18.24
C VAL A 18 -11.62 -3.88 19.61
N LEU A 19 -10.54 -3.37 20.22
CA LEU A 19 -10.62 -2.72 21.54
C LEU A 19 -11.55 -1.51 21.53
N LEU A 20 -11.48 -0.65 20.52
CA LEU A 20 -12.39 0.49 20.38
C LEU A 20 -13.84 0.04 20.15
N ALA A 21 -14.06 -0.97 19.31
CA ALA A 21 -15.41 -1.48 19.06
C ALA A 21 -16.05 -2.04 20.35
N LEU A 22 -15.27 -2.74 21.18
CA LEU A 22 -15.72 -3.24 22.49
C LEU A 22 -15.98 -2.10 23.48
N ALA A 23 -15.07 -1.12 23.56
CA ALA A 23 -15.23 0.04 24.44
C ALA A 23 -16.46 0.89 24.06
N ALA A 24 -16.79 1.00 22.77
CA ALA A 24 -17.96 1.74 22.32
C ALA A 24 -19.28 1.22 22.92
N LEU A 25 -19.34 -0.08 23.27
CA LEU A 25 -20.54 -0.68 23.87
C LEU A 25 -20.84 -0.09 25.26
N THR A 26 -19.82 0.34 25.99
CA THR A 26 -19.94 0.87 27.36
C THR A 26 -20.19 2.37 27.41
N LEU A 27 -20.20 3.06 26.27
CA LEU A 27 -20.38 4.51 26.18
C LEU A 27 -21.85 4.91 26.00
N ASP A 28 -22.10 6.20 26.19
CA ASP A 28 -23.36 6.86 25.84
C ASP A 28 -23.58 6.86 24.31
N THR A 29 -24.73 7.33 23.85
CA THR A 29 -25.09 7.28 22.42
C THR A 29 -24.07 8.00 21.54
N ALA A 30 -23.60 9.19 21.94
CA ALA A 30 -22.64 9.95 21.16
C ALA A 30 -21.26 9.26 21.15
N GLY A 31 -20.77 8.85 22.33
CA GLY A 31 -19.51 8.12 22.45
C GLY A 31 -19.50 6.81 21.67
N ARG A 32 -20.60 6.05 21.71
CA ARG A 32 -20.75 4.79 20.97
C ARG A 32 -20.62 5.00 19.45
N VAL A 33 -21.24 6.05 18.91
CA VAL A 33 -21.14 6.35 17.47
C VAL A 33 -19.72 6.74 17.09
N LEU A 34 -19.09 7.66 17.81
CA LEU A 34 -17.75 8.16 17.48
C LEU A 34 -16.68 7.08 17.65
N VAL A 35 -16.65 6.39 18.78
CA VAL A 35 -15.66 5.35 19.09
C VAL A 35 -15.92 4.09 18.27
N GLY A 36 -17.19 3.74 18.05
CA GLY A 36 -17.57 2.64 17.17
C GLY A 36 -17.14 2.90 15.71
N ALA A 37 -17.33 4.11 15.20
CA ALA A 37 -16.86 4.50 13.86
C ALA A 37 -15.33 4.46 13.76
N ALA A 38 -14.62 4.93 14.78
CA ALA A 38 -13.16 4.83 14.84
C ALA A 38 -12.69 3.37 14.84
N GLY A 39 -13.31 2.51 15.65
CA GLY A 39 -13.03 1.06 15.67
C GLY A 39 -13.28 0.41 14.32
N ALA A 40 -14.42 0.68 13.70
CA ALA A 40 -14.77 0.19 12.37
C ALA A 40 -13.77 0.64 11.29
N LEU A 41 -13.32 1.89 11.33
CA LEU A 41 -12.29 2.40 10.42
C LEU A 41 -10.96 1.65 10.57
N LEU A 42 -10.50 1.42 11.81
CA LEU A 42 -9.26 0.67 12.05
C LEU A 42 -9.37 -0.78 11.56
N LEU A 43 -10.50 -1.43 11.81
CA LEU A 43 -10.77 -2.78 11.32
C LEU A 43 -10.80 -2.83 9.79
N ALA A 44 -11.43 -1.86 9.14
CA ALA A 44 -11.48 -1.75 7.68
C ALA A 44 -10.06 -1.57 7.09
N LEU A 45 -9.20 -0.78 7.73
CA LEU A 45 -7.80 -0.63 7.31
C LEU A 45 -6.99 -1.93 7.49
N ALA A 46 -7.17 -2.63 8.61
CA ALA A 46 -6.53 -3.92 8.82
C ALA A 46 -6.99 -4.96 7.78
N LEU A 47 -8.29 -5.01 7.51
CA LEU A 47 -8.86 -5.88 6.48
C LEU A 47 -8.33 -5.54 5.08
N ARG A 48 -8.27 -4.25 4.73
CA ARG A 48 -7.65 -3.78 3.48
C ARG A 48 -6.22 -4.30 3.35
N ASP A 49 -5.41 -4.20 4.40
CA ASP A 49 -4.03 -4.68 4.38
C ASP A 49 -3.95 -6.21 4.16
N VAL A 50 -4.89 -6.98 4.73
CA VAL A 50 -4.96 -8.44 4.52
C VAL A 50 -5.38 -8.78 3.08
N LEU A 51 -6.44 -8.15 2.57
CA LEU A 51 -6.95 -8.40 1.22
C LEU A 51 -5.94 -8.03 0.12
N LEU A 52 -5.13 -7.01 0.38
CA LEU A 52 -4.12 -6.50 -0.54
C LEU A 52 -2.79 -7.25 -0.47
N ARG A 53 -2.63 -8.31 0.32
CA ARG A 53 -1.39 -9.11 0.38
C ARG A 53 -1.31 -10.16 -0.76
N PRO A 54 -0.13 -10.34 -1.40
CA PRO A 54 0.98 -9.38 -1.49
C PRO A 54 0.56 -8.15 -2.32
N ARG A 55 1.02 -6.96 -1.92
CA ARG A 55 0.63 -5.69 -2.54
C ARG A 55 1.37 -5.47 -3.85
N LEU A 56 2.64 -5.88 -3.87
CA LEU A 56 3.53 -5.84 -5.02
C LEU A 56 4.24 -7.19 -5.10
N SER A 57 4.29 -7.77 -6.28
CA SER A 57 5.13 -8.93 -6.56
C SER A 57 5.85 -8.73 -7.88
N ALA A 58 7.07 -9.20 -7.98
CA ALA A 58 7.85 -9.16 -9.21
C ALA A 58 8.33 -10.57 -9.57
N ASP A 59 8.21 -10.90 -10.85
CA ASP A 59 8.58 -12.18 -11.45
C ASP A 59 9.26 -11.92 -12.81
N PRO A 60 9.83 -12.94 -13.49
CA PRO A 60 10.53 -12.76 -14.76
C PRO A 60 9.69 -12.12 -15.87
N GLY A 61 8.36 -12.24 -15.80
CA GLY A 61 7.45 -11.65 -16.79
C GLY A 61 6.88 -10.29 -16.39
N GLY A 62 7.31 -9.69 -15.28
CA GLY A 62 6.95 -8.32 -14.90
C GLY A 62 6.64 -8.12 -13.43
N VAL A 63 5.98 -7.00 -13.15
CA VAL A 63 5.57 -6.56 -11.82
C VAL A 63 4.05 -6.63 -11.71
N VAL A 64 3.54 -7.34 -10.72
CA VAL A 64 2.10 -7.43 -10.44
C VAL A 64 1.78 -6.61 -9.20
N VAL A 65 0.85 -5.68 -9.35
CA VAL A 65 0.29 -4.87 -8.27
C VAL A 65 -1.11 -5.37 -7.95
N ARG A 66 -1.40 -5.61 -6.68
CA ARG A 66 -2.77 -5.89 -6.23
C ARG A 66 -3.48 -4.60 -5.86
N THR A 67 -4.68 -4.36 -6.38
CA THR A 67 -5.57 -3.25 -6.02
C THR A 67 -6.84 -3.80 -5.35
N LEU A 68 -7.70 -2.92 -4.84
CA LEU A 68 -9.00 -3.36 -4.31
C LEU A 68 -9.89 -3.95 -5.41
N SER A 69 -9.69 -3.49 -6.65
CA SER A 69 -10.48 -3.91 -7.81
C SER A 69 -9.91 -5.12 -8.55
N GLY A 70 -8.71 -5.61 -8.19
CA GLY A 70 -8.11 -6.77 -8.86
C GLY A 70 -6.58 -6.81 -8.80
N ARG A 71 -5.96 -7.37 -9.83
CA ARG A 71 -4.51 -7.40 -10.01
C ARG A 71 -4.16 -6.77 -11.36
N THR A 72 -3.17 -5.90 -11.36
CA THR A 72 -2.65 -5.26 -12.57
C THR A 72 -1.23 -5.73 -12.80
N ARG A 73 -0.97 -6.29 -13.98
CA ARG A 73 0.36 -6.75 -14.39
C ARG A 73 1.01 -5.68 -15.25
N LEU A 74 2.21 -5.27 -14.85
CA LEU A 74 3.04 -4.27 -15.50
C LEU A 74 4.24 -5.02 -16.11
N PRO A 75 4.28 -5.19 -17.44
CA PRO A 75 5.36 -5.92 -18.10
C PRO A 75 6.68 -5.14 -18.00
N TRP A 76 7.83 -5.82 -17.95
CA TRP A 76 9.14 -5.15 -17.88
C TRP A 76 9.41 -4.20 -19.07
N PRO A 77 9.09 -4.57 -20.33
CA PRO A 77 9.13 -3.64 -21.44
C PRO A 77 8.17 -2.46 -21.19
N GLY A 78 8.71 -1.24 -21.25
CA GLY A 78 7.93 -0.02 -21.02
C GLY A 78 7.69 0.35 -19.55
N LEU A 79 7.97 -0.52 -18.59
CA LEU A 79 7.85 -0.19 -17.18
C LEU A 79 8.97 0.77 -16.74
N ARG A 80 8.57 1.94 -16.26
CA ARG A 80 9.42 2.94 -15.64
C ARG A 80 9.28 2.85 -14.13
N VAL A 81 10.38 2.60 -13.43
CA VAL A 81 10.44 2.55 -11.97
C VAL A 81 11.11 3.84 -11.49
N ARG A 82 10.40 4.65 -10.70
CA ARG A 82 10.90 5.93 -10.20
C ARG A 82 10.65 6.07 -8.71
N LEU A 83 11.45 6.91 -8.08
CA LEU A 83 11.25 7.32 -6.69
C LEU A 83 10.82 8.78 -6.65
N ARG A 84 9.61 9.02 -6.15
CA ARG A 84 9.13 10.36 -5.92
C ARG A 84 9.28 10.69 -4.44
N SER A 85 10.06 11.72 -4.13
CA SER A 85 10.19 12.22 -2.76
C SER A 85 9.47 13.54 -2.59
N THR A 86 8.65 13.66 -1.55
CA THR A 86 8.02 14.93 -1.16
C THR A 86 8.38 15.26 0.28
N ARG A 87 8.41 16.55 0.60
CA ARG A 87 8.65 17.05 1.95
C ARG A 87 7.47 17.94 2.31
N ARG A 88 6.68 17.54 3.30
CA ARG A 88 5.57 18.35 3.84
C ARG A 88 5.67 18.37 5.35
N LEU A 89 5.52 19.55 5.96
CA LEU A 89 5.53 19.74 7.42
C LEU A 89 6.77 19.10 8.09
N GLY A 90 7.95 19.23 7.46
CA GLY A 90 9.19 18.61 7.95
C GLY A 90 9.32 17.10 7.71
N VAL A 91 8.23 16.40 7.39
CA VAL A 91 8.21 14.97 7.10
C VAL A 91 8.57 14.72 5.64
N ARG A 92 9.60 13.89 5.41
CA ARG A 92 9.97 13.42 4.07
C ARG A 92 9.28 12.09 3.81
N SER A 93 8.46 12.02 2.78
CA SER A 93 7.88 10.77 2.29
C SER A 93 8.45 10.41 0.93
N ARG A 94 8.64 9.11 0.71
CA ARG A 94 9.04 8.52 -0.58
C ARG A 94 7.89 7.65 -1.09
N LEU A 95 7.71 7.66 -2.39
CA LEU A 95 6.77 6.82 -3.11
C LEU A 95 7.54 6.10 -4.22
N LEU A 96 7.27 4.82 -4.38
CA LEU A 96 7.64 4.04 -5.55
C LEU A 96 6.60 4.34 -6.63
N GLU A 97 7.05 4.83 -7.76
CA GLU A 97 6.25 5.13 -8.93
C GLU A 97 6.53 4.07 -9.99
N LEU A 98 5.48 3.37 -10.40
CA LEU A 98 5.51 2.37 -11.45
C LEU A 98 4.62 2.87 -12.57
N ASP A 99 5.20 3.11 -13.72
CA ASP A 99 4.53 3.77 -14.83
C ASP A 99 4.79 3.03 -16.13
N THR A 100 3.73 2.64 -16.84
CA THR A 100 3.84 1.98 -18.15
C THR A 100 3.46 2.89 -19.32
N ALA A 101 3.18 4.17 -19.10
CA ALA A 101 2.87 5.10 -20.17
C ALA A 101 4.12 5.33 -21.05
N ALA A 102 3.97 5.30 -22.37
CA ALA A 102 5.03 5.56 -23.33
C ALA A 102 5.22 7.06 -23.61
N GLY A 103 4.21 7.89 -23.33
CA GLY A 103 4.22 9.33 -23.60
C GLY A 103 3.26 10.12 -22.69
N PRO A 104 3.23 11.46 -22.79
CA PRO A 104 2.37 12.31 -21.97
C PRO A 104 0.87 12.14 -22.23
N ASP A 105 0.49 11.69 -23.43
CA ASP A 105 -0.91 11.44 -23.82
C ASP A 105 -1.27 9.94 -23.83
N ASP A 106 -0.45 9.09 -23.21
CA ASP A 106 -0.70 7.65 -23.13
C ASP A 106 -1.37 7.28 -21.80
N ASP A 107 -2.49 6.55 -21.88
CA ASP A 107 -3.29 6.07 -20.75
C ASP A 107 -2.64 4.87 -20.02
N GLY A 108 -1.31 4.86 -19.95
CA GLY A 108 -0.56 3.82 -19.26
C GLY A 108 -0.95 3.70 -17.78
N THR A 109 -0.58 2.58 -17.17
CA THR A 109 -0.89 2.38 -15.75
C THR A 109 0.15 3.09 -14.89
N LEU A 110 -0.30 4.07 -14.12
CA LEU A 110 0.48 4.71 -13.06
C LEU A 110 0.09 4.16 -11.69
N VAL A 111 1.04 3.55 -10.98
CA VAL A 111 0.87 3.09 -9.60
C VAL A 111 1.87 3.78 -8.70
N LEU A 112 1.35 4.41 -7.64
CA LEU A 112 2.14 4.97 -6.55
C LEU A 112 2.02 4.09 -5.31
N LEU A 113 3.14 3.63 -4.78
CA LEU A 113 3.20 2.77 -3.59
C LEU A 113 4.09 3.41 -2.52
N GLY A 114 3.52 3.61 -1.33
CA GLY A 114 4.26 4.14 -0.19
C GLY A 114 4.88 3.07 0.70
N ARG A 115 5.64 3.50 1.70
CA ARG A 115 6.24 2.62 2.72
C ARG A 115 5.20 1.74 3.41
N ARG A 116 4.00 2.26 3.66
CA ARG A 116 2.91 1.53 4.32
C ARG A 116 2.38 0.39 3.45
N ASP A 117 2.31 0.61 2.13
CA ASP A 117 1.85 -0.42 1.19
C ASP A 117 2.91 -1.52 0.96
N LEU A 118 4.19 -1.14 0.97
CA LEU A 118 5.34 -2.03 0.67
C LEU A 118 5.95 -2.70 1.90
N GLY A 119 5.69 -2.16 3.09
CA GLY A 119 6.26 -2.61 4.37
C GLY A 119 7.74 -2.29 4.57
N THR A 120 8.41 -1.71 3.58
CA THR A 120 9.82 -1.31 3.62
C THR A 120 10.04 0.01 2.89
N ASP A 121 11.26 0.56 2.92
CA ASP A 121 11.61 1.78 2.19
C ASP A 121 11.36 1.57 0.67
N PRO A 122 10.54 2.39 0.01
CA PRO A 122 10.36 2.38 -1.43
C PRO A 122 11.67 2.35 -2.22
N ALA A 123 12.74 2.98 -1.70
CA ALA A 123 14.04 2.97 -2.36
C ALA A 123 14.66 1.58 -2.43
N ALA A 124 14.53 0.78 -1.37
CA ALA A 124 15.01 -0.59 -1.33
C ALA A 124 14.22 -1.48 -2.31
N VAL A 125 12.90 -1.23 -2.44
CA VAL A 125 12.08 -1.94 -3.42
C VAL A 125 12.47 -1.57 -4.84
N ALA A 126 12.68 -0.29 -5.14
CA ALA A 126 13.13 0.16 -6.46
C ALA A 126 14.45 -0.52 -6.86
N GLN A 127 15.44 -0.54 -5.96
CA GLN A 127 16.71 -1.23 -6.20
C GLN A 127 16.52 -2.73 -6.48
N ALA A 128 15.67 -3.41 -5.70
CA ALA A 128 15.38 -4.82 -5.92
C ALA A 128 14.65 -5.07 -7.26
N LEU A 129 13.76 -4.18 -7.68
CA LEU A 129 13.09 -4.27 -8.98
C LEU A 129 14.08 -4.10 -10.14
N GLU A 130 14.97 -3.12 -10.06
CA GLU A 130 15.98 -2.91 -11.11
C GLU A 130 16.95 -4.09 -11.22
N ALA A 131 17.32 -4.71 -10.09
CA ALA A 131 18.15 -5.92 -10.09
C ALA A 131 17.48 -7.14 -10.75
N MET A 132 16.15 -7.16 -10.85
CA MET A 132 15.38 -8.23 -11.51
C MET A 132 14.99 -7.89 -12.95
N ARG A 133 15.24 -6.65 -13.40
CA ARG A 133 14.87 -6.22 -14.74
C ARG A 133 15.70 -7.00 -15.77
N PRO A 134 15.07 -7.67 -16.75
CA PRO A 134 15.81 -8.26 -17.85
C PRO A 134 16.49 -7.13 -18.66
N GLY A 135 17.79 -7.30 -18.93
CA GLY A 135 18.59 -6.39 -19.74
C GLY A 135 18.22 -6.43 -21.21
#